data_AF-A0A369P7U1-F1
#
_entry.id   AF-A0A369P7U1-F1
#
_cell.length_a   1.000
_cell.length_b   1.000
_cell.length_c   1.000
_cell.angle_alpha   90.00
_cell.angle_beta   90.00
_cell.angle_gamma   90.00
#
_symmetry.space_group_name_H-M   'P 1'
#
loop_
_entity.id
_entity.type
_entity.pdbx_description
1 polymer ?
#
loop_
_entity_poly.entity_id
_entity_poly.type
_entity_poly.pdbx_seq_one_letter_code
_entity_poly.pdbx_strand_id
1 'polypeptide(L)'
;MVYRIALNQTRRVPDAEDVVQAVFLKLYEKPPTWLGNGLECDGGRAMAAGTEREPARDERLRAWLIRVTVNECKSLWRSLWRQRVELREIRDGDAPPFEESAFAEPAHEALYAALGTLPEKCRIVVHLFYFEDMGTRRIAEVLGIKEPTVRTRLVRARKLLKQSLKEAWEDEQPKLKEAWEDEQPKPIQSHDGRGPCLC
;
A
#
# COMPACT_ATOMS: atom_id res chain seq x y z
N MET A 1 7.50 -8.32 -1.51
CA MET A 1 7.80 -7.01 -2.10
C MET A 1 7.06 -6.79 -3.43
N VAL A 2 7.48 -7.40 -4.56
CA VAL A 2 6.96 -7.06 -5.91
C VAL A 2 5.44 -7.19 -6.05
N TYR A 3 4.86 -8.32 -5.66
CA TYR A 3 3.40 -8.52 -5.69
C TYR A 3 2.63 -7.52 -4.82
N ARG A 4 3.11 -7.23 -3.60
CA ARG A 4 2.50 -6.24 -2.69
C ARG A 4 2.50 -4.85 -3.30
N ILE A 5 3.62 -4.44 -3.89
CA ILE A 5 3.72 -3.14 -4.58
C ILE A 5 2.75 -3.09 -5.76
N ALA A 6 2.71 -4.15 -6.58
CA ALA A 6 1.81 -4.25 -7.72
C ALA A 6 0.34 -4.15 -7.30
N LEU A 7 -0.11 -5.00 -6.37
CA LEU A 7 -1.50 -5.02 -5.87
C LEU A 7 -1.89 -3.68 -5.25
N ASN A 8 -0.99 -3.08 -4.47
CA ASN A 8 -1.22 -1.76 -3.91
C ASN A 8 -1.42 -0.69 -5.00
N GLN A 9 -0.75 -0.80 -6.16
CA GLN A 9 -0.95 0.15 -7.27
C GLN A 9 -2.17 -0.17 -8.14
N THR A 10 -2.40 -1.43 -8.51
CA THR A 10 -3.46 -1.84 -9.46
C THR A 10 -4.83 -2.02 -8.81
N ARG A 11 -4.88 -2.39 -7.52
CA ARG A 11 -6.09 -2.72 -6.74
C ARG A 11 -6.93 -3.89 -7.30
N ARG A 12 -6.41 -4.64 -8.27
CA ARG A 12 -7.01 -5.86 -8.79
C ARG A 12 -5.98 -6.97 -8.80
N VAL A 13 -6.40 -8.16 -8.37
CA VAL A 13 -5.53 -9.34 -8.32
C VAL A 13 -5.02 -9.72 -9.71
N PRO A 14 -5.87 -9.82 -10.76
CA PRO A 14 -5.38 -10.20 -12.10
C PRO A 14 -4.34 -9.23 -12.66
N ASP A 15 -4.61 -7.93 -12.57
CA ASP A 15 -3.67 -6.89 -13.03
C ASP A 15 -2.35 -6.92 -12.24
N ALA A 16 -2.41 -7.26 -10.94
CA ALA A 16 -1.21 -7.40 -10.12
C ALA A 16 -0.38 -8.62 -10.54
N GLU A 17 -1.03 -9.75 -10.83
CA GLU A 17 -0.38 -10.95 -11.34
C GLU A 17 0.31 -10.69 -12.68
N ASP A 18 -0.37 -10.01 -13.61
CA ASP A 18 0.19 -9.62 -14.91
C ASP A 18 1.43 -8.75 -14.76
N VAL A 19 1.38 -7.75 -13.87
CA VAL A 19 2.53 -6.89 -13.57
C VAL A 19 3.69 -7.71 -13.00
N VAL A 20 3.41 -8.62 -12.07
CA VAL A 20 4.45 -9.47 -11.47
C VAL A 20 5.09 -10.35 -12.53
N GLN A 21 4.29 -11.04 -13.35
CA GLN A 21 4.78 -11.87 -14.45
C GLN A 21 5.65 -11.05 -15.40
N ALA A 22 5.21 -9.86 -15.81
CA ALA A 22 5.98 -8.96 -16.67
C ALA A 22 7.33 -8.55 -16.06
N VAL A 23 7.37 -8.27 -14.75
CA VAL A 23 8.61 -7.92 -14.05
C VAL A 23 9.59 -9.10 -14.05
N PHE A 24 9.11 -10.30 -13.75
CA PHE A 24 9.95 -11.51 -13.72
C PHE A 24 10.42 -11.93 -15.11
N LEU A 25 9.58 -11.80 -16.14
CA LEU A 25 9.98 -12.03 -17.53
C LEU A 25 11.10 -11.06 -17.94
N LYS A 26 11.00 -9.77 -17.61
CA LYS A 26 12.07 -8.80 -17.87
C LYS A 26 13.37 -9.13 -17.16
N LEU A 27 13.28 -9.67 -15.94
CA LEU A 27 14.45 -10.12 -15.19
C LEU A 27 15.14 -11.31 -15.88
N TYR A 28 14.36 -12.25 -16.42
CA TYR A 28 14.87 -13.44 -17.09
C TYR A 28 15.45 -13.14 -18.48
N GLU A 29 14.75 -12.34 -19.30
CA GLU A 29 15.15 -12.04 -20.67
C GLU A 29 16.31 -11.04 -20.76
N LYS A 30 16.29 -10.01 -19.90
CA LYS A 30 17.22 -8.87 -19.96
C LYS A 30 17.65 -8.49 -18.54
N PRO A 31 18.43 -9.35 -17.86
CA PRO A 31 18.94 -9.03 -16.55
C PRO A 31 19.81 -7.76 -16.62
N PRO A 32 19.79 -6.92 -15.57
CA PRO A 32 20.65 -5.76 -15.54
C PRO A 32 22.12 -6.19 -15.61
N THR A 33 22.96 -5.38 -16.27
CA THR A 33 24.36 -5.73 -16.58
C THR A 33 25.21 -6.07 -15.35
N TRP A 34 24.88 -5.51 -14.18
CA TRP A 34 25.53 -5.80 -12.90
C TRP A 34 25.05 -7.10 -12.23
N LEU A 35 24.08 -7.81 -12.83
CA LEU A 35 23.53 -9.06 -12.31
C LEU A 35 24.30 -10.30 -12.79
N GLY A 36 25.02 -10.23 -13.93
CA GLY A 36 25.95 -11.27 -14.42
C GLY A 36 27.43 -10.85 -14.27
N ASN A 37 28.43 -11.73 -14.13
CA ASN A 37 28.52 -13.20 -14.31
C ASN A 37 29.10 -13.88 -13.06
N GLY A 38 28.48 -15.00 -12.64
CA GLY A 38 29.08 -15.97 -11.70
C GLY A 38 29.03 -17.41 -12.23
N LEU A 39 28.81 -17.60 -13.54
CA LEU A 39 28.59 -18.91 -14.17
C LEU A 39 29.47 -19.14 -15.41
N GLU A 40 30.57 -18.41 -15.55
CA GLU A 40 31.67 -18.82 -16.45
C GLU A 40 32.76 -19.45 -15.59
N CYS A 41 32.57 -20.74 -15.29
CA CYS A 41 33.58 -21.60 -14.69
C CYS A 41 34.43 -22.16 -15.82
N ASP A 42 35.41 -21.41 -16.32
CA ASP A 42 36.44 -21.95 -17.20
C ASP A 42 37.79 -21.96 -16.48
N GLY A 43 38.34 -23.17 -16.35
CA GLY A 43 39.75 -23.48 -16.08
C GLY A 43 40.54 -22.68 -15.03
N GLY A 44 40.62 -23.23 -13.81
CA GLY A 44 41.89 -23.40 -13.07
C GLY A 44 42.68 -22.15 -12.63
N ARG A 45 42.75 -21.98 -11.31
CA ARG A 45 43.66 -21.10 -10.52
C ARG A 45 43.43 -19.59 -10.66
N ALA A 46 42.90 -18.98 -9.60
CA ALA A 46 43.62 -18.01 -8.78
C ALA A 46 42.76 -17.56 -7.60
N MET A 47 43.45 -17.19 -6.54
CA MET A 47 42.99 -16.99 -5.17
C MET A 47 42.34 -15.62 -4.95
N ALA A 48 41.51 -15.57 -3.90
CA ALA A 48 41.38 -14.46 -2.96
C ALA A 48 41.24 -13.03 -3.56
N ALA A 49 40.01 -12.65 -3.88
CA ALA A 49 39.64 -11.24 -3.99
C ALA A 49 38.17 -11.02 -3.55
N GLY A 50 38.01 -10.56 -2.31
CA GLY A 50 36.89 -9.72 -1.90
C GLY A 50 35.56 -10.42 -1.64
N THR A 51 35.39 -10.91 -0.42
CA THR A 51 34.10 -10.93 0.30
C THR A 51 33.58 -9.50 0.54
N GLU A 52 33.43 -8.70 -0.51
CA GLU A 52 32.64 -7.49 -0.45
C GLU A 52 31.29 -7.72 -1.14
N ARG A 53 30.24 -7.65 -0.31
CA ARG A 53 28.93 -7.06 -0.62
C ARG A 53 27.85 -7.93 -1.30
N GLU A 54 27.62 -9.13 -0.78
CA GLU A 54 26.34 -9.83 -0.92
C GLU A 54 25.12 -8.92 -0.58
N PRO A 55 25.08 -8.18 0.56
CA PRO A 55 23.96 -7.29 0.87
C PRO A 55 23.80 -6.10 -0.09
N ALA A 56 24.89 -5.60 -0.70
CA ALA A 56 24.78 -4.47 -1.63
C ALA A 56 24.35 -4.89 -3.04
N ARG A 57 24.51 -6.18 -3.38
CA ARG A 57 23.93 -6.77 -4.59
C ARG A 57 22.42 -6.94 -4.40
N ASP A 58 22.00 -7.46 -3.26
CA ASP A 58 20.58 -7.64 -2.93
C ASP A 58 19.84 -6.30 -2.87
N GLU A 59 20.43 -5.27 -2.28
CA GLU A 59 19.85 -3.92 -2.24
C GLU A 59 19.73 -3.29 -3.65
N ARG A 60 20.70 -3.54 -4.53
CA ARG A 60 20.63 -3.11 -5.93
C ARG A 60 19.55 -3.86 -6.71
N LEU A 61 19.41 -5.16 -6.47
CA LEU A 61 18.34 -5.98 -7.04
C LEU A 61 16.97 -5.53 -6.56
N ARG A 62 16.81 -5.28 -5.27
CA ARG A 62 15.56 -4.76 -4.70
C ARG A 62 15.17 -3.42 -5.33
N ALA A 63 16.10 -2.48 -5.37
CA ALA A 63 15.86 -1.18 -5.99
C ALA A 63 15.50 -1.27 -7.48
N TRP A 64 16.14 -2.18 -8.21
CA TRP A 64 15.81 -2.46 -9.61
C TRP A 64 14.41 -3.05 -9.74
N LEU A 65 14.07 -4.08 -8.96
CA LEU A 65 12.75 -4.70 -8.95
C LEU A 65 11.66 -3.67 -8.67
N ILE A 66 11.82 -2.86 -7.61
CA ILE A 66 10.87 -1.78 -7.28
C ILE A 66 10.68 -0.86 -8.48
N ARG A 67 11.78 -0.40 -9.09
CA ARG A 67 11.72 0.53 -10.24
C ARG A 67 10.98 -0.09 -11.43
N VAL A 68 11.27 -1.35 -11.76
CA VAL A 68 10.60 -2.06 -12.86
C VAL A 68 9.11 -2.23 -12.54
N THR A 69 8.75 -2.68 -11.34
CA THR A 69 7.35 -2.80 -10.91
C THR A 69 6.60 -1.47 -11.02
N VAL A 70 7.18 -0.38 -10.51
CA VAL A 70 6.58 0.97 -10.63
C VAL A 70 6.35 1.35 -12.09
N ASN A 71 7.29 1.03 -12.97
CA ASN A 71 7.19 1.35 -14.39
C ASN A 71 6.15 0.50 -15.12
N GLU A 72 6.04 -0.79 -14.80
CA GLU A 72 5.00 -1.67 -15.33
C GLU A 72 3.62 -1.22 -14.89
N CYS A 73 3.41 -0.89 -13.61
CA CYS A 73 2.15 -0.33 -13.13
C CYS A 73 1.78 0.92 -13.93
N LYS A 74 2.72 1.87 -14.10
CA LYS A 74 2.48 3.08 -14.92
C LYS A 74 2.21 2.75 -16.39
N SER A 75 2.84 1.72 -16.95
CA SER A 75 2.64 1.28 -18.32
C SER A 75 1.22 0.76 -18.51
N LEU A 76 0.76 -0.09 -17.58
CA LEU A 76 -0.61 -0.61 -17.53
C LEU A 76 -1.63 0.54 -17.45
N TRP A 77 -1.45 1.48 -16.52
CA TRP A 77 -2.32 2.67 -16.41
C TRP A 77 -2.35 3.52 -17.69
N ARG A 78 -1.20 3.70 -18.37
CA ARG A 78 -1.17 4.41 -19.66
C ARG A 78 -1.85 3.64 -20.78
N SER A 79 -1.73 2.31 -20.79
CA SER A 79 -2.41 1.46 -21.77
C SER A 79 -3.91 1.53 -21.60
N LEU A 80 -4.40 1.36 -20.36
CA LEU A 80 -5.81 1.48 -20.02
C LEU A 80 -6.36 2.87 -20.34
N TRP A 81 -5.59 3.93 -20.05
CA TRP A 81 -5.99 5.30 -20.43
C TRP A 81 -6.12 5.46 -21.95
N ARG A 82 -5.16 4.96 -22.74
CA ARG A 82 -5.23 5.02 -24.20
C ARG A 82 -6.42 4.24 -24.75
N GLN A 83 -6.63 3.02 -24.26
CA GLN A 83 -7.74 2.15 -24.67
C GLN A 83 -9.11 2.74 -24.26
N ARG A 84 -9.20 3.42 -23.11
CA ARG A 84 -10.41 4.13 -22.66
C ARG A 84 -10.67 5.42 -23.43
N VAL A 85 -9.63 6.13 -23.87
CA VAL A 85 -9.76 7.32 -24.72
C VAL A 85 -10.23 6.95 -26.14
N GLU A 86 -9.85 5.79 -26.65
CA GLU A 86 -10.39 5.23 -27.90
C GLU A 86 -11.83 4.74 -27.75
N LEU A 87 -12.24 4.30 -26.55
CA LEU A 87 -13.57 3.80 -26.22
C LEU A 87 -14.40 4.85 -25.45
N ARG A 88 -14.63 6.02 -26.05
CA ARG A 88 -15.24 7.17 -25.37
C ARG A 88 -16.78 7.07 -25.30
N GLU A 89 -17.31 6.16 -24.48
CA GLU A 89 -18.70 6.20 -23.95
C GLU A 89 -18.85 5.51 -22.56
N ILE A 90 -17.95 5.69 -21.58
CA ILE A 90 -18.27 5.29 -20.19
C ILE A 90 -17.73 6.31 -19.18
N ARG A 91 -18.67 6.94 -18.45
CA ARG A 91 -18.48 7.91 -17.34
C ARG A 91 -17.30 7.58 -16.44
N ASP A 92 -16.52 8.60 -16.11
CA ASP A 92 -15.50 8.55 -15.06
C ASP A 92 -16.20 8.61 -13.70
N GLY A 93 -16.15 7.51 -12.95
CA GLY A 93 -16.72 7.39 -11.62
C GLY A 93 -16.20 6.16 -10.85
N ASP A 94 -15.93 5.07 -11.54
CA ASP A 94 -15.65 3.81 -10.86
C ASP A 94 -14.16 3.45 -10.97
N ALA A 95 -13.35 3.94 -10.03
CA ALA A 95 -12.23 3.14 -9.57
C ALA A 95 -12.85 2.04 -8.71
N PRO A 96 -12.89 0.77 -9.15
CA PRO A 96 -13.58 -0.26 -8.40
C PRO A 96 -13.03 -0.35 -6.96
N PRO A 97 -13.88 -0.71 -5.98
CA PRO A 97 -13.43 -1.08 -4.65
C PRO A 97 -12.29 -2.09 -4.79
N PHE A 98 -11.31 -2.01 -3.88
CA PHE A 98 -10.21 -2.96 -3.80
C PHE A 98 -10.79 -4.39 -3.81
N GLU A 99 -10.65 -5.12 -4.92
CA GLU A 99 -11.13 -6.50 -5.04
C GLU A 99 -10.18 -7.38 -4.21
N GLU A 100 -10.72 -7.84 -3.08
CA GLU A 100 -10.31 -8.95 -2.21
C GLU A 100 -8.81 -9.09 -1.89
N SER A 101 -8.53 -8.90 -0.61
CA SER A 101 -7.19 -9.01 -0.02
C SER A 101 -6.61 -10.42 -0.19
N ALA A 102 -5.59 -10.55 -1.02
CA ALA A 102 -4.69 -11.71 -1.01
C ALA A 102 -3.85 -11.84 0.29
N PHE A 103 -4.19 -11.08 1.35
CA PHE A 103 -3.52 -11.07 2.65
C PHE A 103 -4.51 -11.41 3.76
N ALA A 104 -4.25 -12.54 4.43
CA ALA A 104 -5.14 -13.23 5.36
C ALA A 104 -5.26 -12.61 6.77
N GLU A 105 -5.03 -11.31 6.95
CA GLU A 105 -5.14 -10.66 8.27
C GLU A 105 -6.13 -9.47 8.27
N PRO A 106 -7.19 -9.51 9.10
CA PRO A 106 -8.22 -8.46 9.17
C PRO A 106 -7.67 -7.05 9.44
N ALA A 107 -6.59 -6.95 10.22
CA ALA A 107 -5.95 -5.68 10.55
C ALA A 107 -5.31 -5.01 9.32
N HIS A 108 -4.84 -5.80 8.35
CA HIS A 108 -4.22 -5.29 7.14
C HIS A 108 -5.28 -4.81 6.13
N GLU A 109 -6.46 -5.40 6.14
CA GLU A 109 -7.54 -5.09 5.20
C GLU A 109 -8.04 -3.64 5.34
N ALA A 110 -8.35 -3.20 6.57
CA ALA A 110 -8.75 -1.81 6.84
C ALA A 110 -7.66 -0.80 6.45
N LEU A 111 -6.39 -1.16 6.67
CA LEU A 111 -5.26 -0.32 6.29
C LEU A 111 -5.11 -0.22 4.77
N TYR A 112 -5.19 -1.34 4.04
CA TYR A 112 -5.12 -1.33 2.58
C TYR A 112 -6.33 -0.63 1.95
N ALA A 113 -7.52 -0.73 2.54
CA ALA A 113 -8.70 0.03 2.13
C ALA A 113 -8.47 1.54 2.28
N ALA A 114 -7.94 1.98 3.42
CA ALA A 114 -7.56 3.39 3.64
C ALA A 114 -6.47 3.86 2.66
N LEU A 115 -5.45 3.04 2.38
CA LEU A 115 -4.44 3.32 1.35
C LEU A 115 -5.04 3.35 -0.06
N GLY A 116 -6.11 2.58 -0.28
CA GLY A 116 -6.94 2.61 -1.47
C GLY A 116 -7.40 4.02 -1.79
N THR A 117 -7.91 4.78 -0.82
CA THR A 117 -8.40 6.16 -1.05
C THR A 117 -7.34 7.14 -1.54
N LEU A 118 -6.05 6.83 -1.34
CA LEU A 118 -4.96 7.74 -1.70
C LEU A 118 -4.73 7.83 -3.21
N PRO A 119 -4.29 8.99 -3.73
CA PRO A 119 -3.75 9.09 -5.07
C PRO A 119 -2.55 8.15 -5.27
N GLU A 120 -2.48 7.50 -6.44
CA GLU A 120 -1.42 6.54 -6.83
C GLU A 120 -0.01 7.02 -6.44
N LYS A 121 0.33 8.27 -6.81
CA LYS A 121 1.63 8.90 -6.54
C LYS A 121 1.98 9.01 -5.06
N CYS A 122 0.97 9.11 -4.19
CA CYS A 122 1.15 9.17 -2.74
C CYS A 122 1.24 7.75 -2.17
N ARG A 123 0.39 6.84 -2.64
CA ARG A 123 0.31 5.46 -2.18
C ARG A 123 1.63 4.71 -2.33
N ILE A 124 2.31 4.89 -3.47
CA ILE A 124 3.60 4.22 -3.69
C ILE A 124 4.69 4.71 -2.74
N VAL A 125 4.69 6.00 -2.41
CA VAL A 125 5.67 6.57 -1.48
C VAL A 125 5.41 6.11 -0.05
N VAL A 126 4.13 6.02 0.35
CA VAL A 126 3.73 5.47 1.66
C VAL A 126 4.15 4.00 1.76
N HIS A 127 3.89 3.20 0.73
CA HIS A 127 4.26 1.79 0.75
C HIS A 127 5.77 1.58 0.89
N LEU A 128 6.57 2.29 0.08
CA LEU A 128 8.02 2.18 0.15
C LEU A 128 8.60 2.67 1.49
N PHE A 129 7.97 3.66 2.13
CA PHE A 129 8.46 4.20 3.39
C PHE A 129 8.10 3.32 4.60
N TYR A 130 6.85 2.84 4.68
CA TYR A 130 6.37 2.14 5.88
C TYR A 130 6.42 0.61 5.79
N PHE A 131 6.39 0.03 4.59
CA PHE A 131 6.37 -1.44 4.41
C PHE A 131 7.72 -2.00 3.94
N GLU A 132 8.54 -1.16 3.30
CA GLU A 132 9.86 -1.55 2.81
C GLU A 132 10.99 -0.81 3.58
N ASP A 133 10.64 -0.05 4.62
CA ASP A 133 11.55 0.72 5.51
C ASP A 133 12.60 1.58 4.76
N MET A 134 12.23 2.12 3.60
CA MET A 134 13.16 2.89 2.77
C MET A 134 13.23 4.35 3.20
N GLY A 135 14.45 4.86 3.36
CA GLY A 135 14.69 6.29 3.61
C GLY A 135 14.23 7.18 2.45
N THR A 136 13.80 8.42 2.75
CA THR A 136 13.24 9.35 1.75
C THR A 136 14.20 9.66 0.58
N ARG A 137 15.49 9.78 0.85
CA ARG A 137 16.54 9.92 -0.18
C ARG A 137 16.59 8.72 -1.11
N ARG A 138 16.52 7.50 -0.57
CA ARG A 138 16.55 6.26 -1.37
C ARG A 138 15.30 6.11 -2.23
N ILE A 139 14.14 6.42 -1.67
CA ILE A 139 12.87 6.45 -2.43
C ILE A 139 12.99 7.43 -3.60
N ALA A 140 13.59 8.60 -3.39
CA ALA A 140 13.82 9.60 -4.42
C ALA A 140 14.68 9.05 -5.58
N GLU A 141 15.77 8.36 -5.26
CA GLU A 141 16.66 7.70 -6.24
C GLU A 141 15.93 6.60 -7.02
N VAL A 142 15.19 5.73 -6.34
CA VAL A 142 14.50 4.60 -6.98
C VAL A 142 13.39 5.09 -7.91
N LEU A 143 12.59 6.04 -7.45
CA LEU A 143 11.47 6.60 -8.22
C LEU A 143 11.90 7.67 -9.25
N GLY A 144 13.15 8.16 -9.19
CA GLY A 144 13.65 9.21 -10.07
C GLY A 144 12.99 10.58 -9.83
N ILE A 145 12.64 10.89 -8.58
CA ILE A 145 12.01 12.17 -8.20
C ILE A 145 12.88 12.93 -7.19
N LYS A 146 12.63 14.22 -7.00
CA LYS A 146 13.35 15.02 -5.99
C LYS A 146 12.95 14.59 -4.57
N GLU A 147 13.91 14.52 -3.65
CA GLU A 147 13.65 14.18 -2.24
C GLU A 147 12.58 15.07 -1.55
N PRO A 148 12.55 16.40 -1.77
CA PRO A 148 11.45 17.24 -1.27
C PRO A 148 10.07 16.81 -1.78
N THR A 149 9.99 16.27 -3.00
CA THR A 149 8.73 15.74 -3.57
C THR A 149 8.27 14.49 -2.82
N VAL A 150 9.20 13.62 -2.41
CA VAL A 150 8.91 12.45 -1.56
C VAL A 150 8.30 12.92 -0.24
N ARG A 151 8.95 13.86 0.46
CA ARG A 151 8.47 14.40 1.74
C ARG A 151 7.09 15.06 1.61
N THR A 152 6.89 15.84 0.55
CA THR A 152 5.60 16.49 0.28
C THR A 152 4.48 15.48 0.04
N ARG A 153 4.78 14.40 -0.71
CA ARG A 153 3.81 13.30 -0.94
C ARG A 153 3.49 12.55 0.34
N LEU A 154 4.47 12.32 1.22
CA LEU A 154 4.24 11.71 2.54
C LEU A 154 3.35 12.58 3.44
N VAL A 155 3.61 13.89 3.49
CA VAL A 155 2.78 14.84 4.26
C VAL A 155 1.35 14.85 3.72
N ARG A 156 1.19 14.93 2.40
CA ARG A 156 -0.13 14.88 1.75
C ARG A 156 -0.86 13.56 2.04
N ALA A 157 -0.15 12.43 1.95
CA ALA A 157 -0.71 11.12 2.22
C ALA A 157 -1.20 11.00 3.67
N ARG A 158 -0.38 11.43 4.65
CA ARG A 158 -0.78 11.44 6.07
C ARG A 158 -1.99 12.33 6.33
N LYS A 159 -2.09 13.48 5.64
CA LYS A 159 -3.25 14.37 5.76
C LYS A 159 -4.53 13.69 5.26
N LEU A 160 -4.46 13.04 4.09
CA LEU A 160 -5.58 12.32 3.51
C LEU A 160 -6.00 11.12 4.35
N LEU A 161 -5.04 10.33 4.84
CA LEU A 161 -5.32 9.21 5.75
C LEU A 161 -5.94 9.67 7.06
N LYS A 162 -5.45 10.79 7.63
CA LYS A 162 -6.03 11.37 8.85
C LYS A 162 -7.48 11.79 8.61
N GLN A 163 -7.79 12.34 7.45
CA GLN A 163 -9.15 12.73 7.10
C GLN A 163 -10.06 11.50 6.96
N SER A 164 -9.64 10.49 6.20
CA SER A 164 -10.44 9.27 6.01
C SER A 164 -10.67 8.50 7.31
N LEU A 165 -9.67 8.47 8.21
CA LEU A 165 -9.80 7.83 9.52
C LEU A 165 -10.70 8.63 10.47
N LYS A 166 -10.66 9.97 10.42
CA LYS A 166 -11.53 10.81 11.25
C LYS A 166 -13.00 10.68 10.84
N GLU A 167 -13.27 10.63 9.53
CA GLU A 167 -14.60 10.38 8.98
C GLU A 167 -15.12 8.99 9.42
N ALA A 168 -14.27 7.95 9.34
CA ALA A 168 -14.63 6.61 9.84
C ALA A 168 -14.94 6.56 11.34
N TRP A 169 -14.21 7.33 12.17
CA TRP A 169 -14.47 7.41 13.61
C TRP A 169 -15.70 8.27 13.97
N GLU A 170 -16.03 9.27 13.15
CA GLU A 170 -17.23 10.09 13.33
C GLU A 170 -18.50 9.34 12.89
N ASP A 171 -18.42 8.44 11.89
CA ASP A 171 -19.51 7.57 11.43
C ASP A 171 -19.85 6.41 12.40
N GLU A 172 -18.93 6.03 13.29
CA GLU A 172 -19.18 5.02 14.35
C GLU A 172 -19.81 5.61 15.61
N GLN A 173 -19.72 6.94 15.82
CA GLN A 173 -20.28 7.62 16.99
C GLN A 173 -21.81 7.63 17.12
N PRO A 174 -22.64 7.62 16.06
CA PRO A 174 -24.09 7.59 16.22
C PRO A 174 -24.58 6.28 16.84
N LYS A 175 -23.98 5.15 16.43
CA LYS A 175 -24.35 3.79 16.89
C LYS A 175 -23.99 3.55 18.35
N LEU A 176 -22.93 4.20 18.83
CA LEU A 176 -22.48 4.17 20.23
C LEU A 176 -23.18 5.21 21.11
N LYS A 177 -24.06 6.08 20.60
CA LYS A 177 -24.89 6.92 21.46
C LYS A 177 -26.26 6.33 21.68
N GLU A 178 -26.88 5.79 20.64
CA GLU A 178 -28.18 5.13 20.73
C GLU A 178 -28.15 3.90 21.67
N ALA A 179 -27.08 3.10 21.63
CA ALA A 179 -26.96 1.92 22.50
C ALA A 179 -26.79 2.22 24.01
N TRP A 180 -26.26 3.40 24.36
CA TRP A 180 -25.96 3.76 25.75
C TRP A 180 -27.09 4.55 26.43
N GLU A 181 -28.08 4.97 25.65
CA GLU A 181 -29.30 5.63 26.12
C GLU A 181 -30.39 4.61 26.48
N ASP A 182 -30.44 3.46 25.77
CA ASP A 182 -31.38 2.36 26.03
C ASP A 182 -31.00 1.48 27.24
N GLU A 183 -29.72 1.45 27.63
CA GLU A 183 -29.20 0.66 28.77
C GLU A 183 -29.15 1.43 30.11
N GLN A 184 -29.61 2.69 30.15
CA GLN A 184 -29.69 3.43 31.42
C GLN A 184 -30.71 2.73 32.34
N PRO A 185 -30.30 2.20 33.52
CA PRO A 185 -31.24 1.64 34.46
C PRO A 185 -32.20 2.75 34.90
N LYS A 186 -33.50 2.52 34.69
CA LYS A 186 -34.55 3.47 35.09
C LYS A 186 -34.35 3.83 36.57
N PRO A 187 -34.53 5.10 36.95
CA PRO A 187 -34.39 5.53 38.33
C PRO A 187 -35.22 4.63 39.25
N ILE A 188 -34.57 4.03 40.25
CA ILE A 188 -35.24 3.20 41.24
C ILE A 188 -36.24 4.11 41.95
N GLN A 189 -37.53 3.89 41.73
CA GLN A 189 -38.56 4.60 42.47
C GLN A 189 -38.48 4.13 43.93
N SER A 190 -37.92 4.97 44.80
CA SER A 190 -37.96 4.77 46.24
C SER A 190 -39.42 4.86 46.67
N HIS A 191 -40.08 3.71 46.78
CA HIS A 191 -41.38 3.58 47.40
C HIS A 191 -41.17 3.65 48.92
N ASP A 192 -40.80 4.83 49.42
CA ASP A 192 -40.75 5.12 50.83
C ASP A 192 -42.19 5.22 51.33
N GLY A 193 -42.83 4.05 51.43
CA GLY A 193 -44.14 3.82 52.03
C GLY A 193 -44.12 3.98 53.55
N ARG A 194 -43.48 5.04 54.05
CA ARG A 194 -43.75 5.53 55.40
C ARG A 194 -44.99 6.41 55.34
N GLY A 195 -46.13 5.73 55.24
CA GLY A 195 -47.39 6.31 55.69
C GLY A 195 -47.23 6.75 57.15
N PRO A 196 -47.79 7.90 57.56
CA PRO A 196 -47.72 8.32 58.96
C PRO A 196 -48.42 7.27 59.83
N CYS A 197 -47.69 6.68 60.76
CA CYS A 197 -48.29 5.92 61.86
C CYS A 197 -49.11 6.91 62.69
N LEU A 198 -50.42 6.66 62.81
CA LEU A 198 -51.33 7.37 63.71
C LEU A 198 -51.05 6.97 65.16
N CYS A 199 -50.67 7.94 65.98
CA CYS A 199 -50.89 7.98 67.42
C CYS A 199 -51.12 9.42 67.87
#